data_AF-A0A2J6Q057-F1
#
_entry.id   AF-A0A2J6Q057-F1
#
_cell.length_a   1.000
_cell.length_b   1.000
_cell.length_c   1.000
_cell.angle_alpha   90.00
_cell.angle_beta   90.00
_cell.angle_gamma   90.00
#
_symmetry.space_group_name_H-M   'P 1'
#
loop_
_entity.id
_entity.type
_entity.pdbx_description
1 polymer ?
#
loop_
_entity_poly.entity_id
_entity_poly.type
_entity_poly.pdbx_seq_one_letter_code
_entity_poly.pdbx_strand_id
1 'polypeptide(L)'
;MAIIPTNKPNTLPESQSSNKPRARRRASGLGGKLWGDTGAPALATLDLWRSDNEKPHHSRKKSIFSPKRRKVKPWYQECKELALRHTWLGPLILLLVILILYLVNPNPSNPLHKFIFISYPLASSPTEYTKGPADFAFLAFYTLLLTFTREATMQLLLRPLALSFKITSQSKQLRFMEQTYTALYFSLTSLSGILIMSRTPVWYFHISGMYEGFPHRTMTGDFKFYYLFQAAYWMQQAVVIGLKLEKPRKDYRQLVGHHVVTLLLIGLSYRFHFTYMGLAVFITHDLADFLFAISKTLHYINSPWTGPYFVFFIGMWAYLRHYLNWKILISEFYEFKTVGPYILDWETEQYKCELSHWISTILLGGLQALNLYWGFLILRVAWRFGIKGELADERSEDEDEDEDEDEDEDEDEDEDEDEDEDEDEDEDEDEDEDEDEDEDEDEDEDEDEDEDEDEKLDYENERKAEKEILTTIVKARLEETDPATPLRRGGMPKRRAR
;
A
#
# COMPACT_ATOMS: atom_id res chain seq x y z
N MET A 1 -13.00 58.42 -61.20
CA MET A 1 -13.66 59.46 -60.36
C MET A 1 -14.24 58.75 -59.14
N ALA A 2 -14.16 59.24 -57.91
CA ALA A 2 -13.39 60.37 -57.36
C ALA A 2 -13.05 60.04 -55.88
N ILE A 3 -11.81 60.28 -55.41
CA ILE A 3 -11.38 61.41 -54.56
C ILE A 3 -11.94 61.39 -53.12
N ILE A 4 -11.02 61.47 -52.15
CA ILE A 4 -11.24 61.51 -50.69
C ILE A 4 -11.75 62.89 -50.26
N PRO A 5 -12.62 62.97 -49.22
CA PRO A 5 -12.39 63.97 -48.19
C PRO A 5 -12.57 63.43 -46.74
N THR A 6 -11.87 64.06 -45.80
CA THR A 6 -11.93 63.80 -44.35
C THR A 6 -12.79 64.83 -43.63
N ASN A 7 -13.55 64.44 -42.58
CA ASN A 7 -13.66 65.33 -41.40
C ASN A 7 -14.15 64.65 -40.09
N LYS A 8 -13.86 65.34 -38.98
CA LYS A 8 -14.42 65.21 -37.61
C LYS A 8 -15.49 66.33 -37.40
N PRO A 9 -16.21 66.52 -36.26
CA PRO A 9 -15.92 66.05 -34.89
C PRO A 9 -17.11 65.63 -33.96
N ASN A 10 -16.74 65.17 -32.75
CA ASN A 10 -17.41 65.25 -31.44
C ASN A 10 -18.94 65.10 -31.26
N THR A 11 -19.34 64.23 -30.32
CA THR A 11 -20.06 64.63 -29.08
C THR A 11 -20.12 63.52 -28.01
N LEU A 12 -20.55 63.92 -26.81
CA LEU A 12 -20.95 63.15 -25.60
C LEU A 12 -19.87 62.83 -24.53
N PRO A 13 -20.25 62.73 -23.23
CA PRO A 13 -19.37 63.07 -22.12
C PRO A 13 -19.06 61.94 -21.11
N GLU A 14 -18.23 62.33 -20.15
CA GLU A 14 -17.69 61.62 -18.98
C GLU A 14 -18.70 60.86 -18.11
N SER A 15 -18.30 59.70 -17.58
CA SER A 15 -18.81 59.11 -16.35
C SER A 15 -17.64 58.62 -15.47
N GLN A 16 -17.84 58.56 -14.16
CA GLN A 16 -16.75 58.72 -13.18
C GLN A 16 -16.13 57.40 -12.72
N SER A 17 -14.79 57.30 -12.74
CA SER A 17 -14.06 56.23 -12.05
C SER A 17 -13.64 56.67 -10.64
N SER A 18 -14.26 56.09 -9.61
CA SER A 18 -13.94 56.41 -8.21
C SER A 18 -12.79 55.55 -7.68
N ASN A 19 -11.57 56.09 -7.74
CA ASN A 19 -10.36 55.34 -7.41
C ASN A 19 -10.07 55.41 -5.89
N LYS A 20 -10.33 54.32 -5.14
CA LYS A 20 -10.00 54.18 -3.71
C LYS A 20 -9.02 53.02 -3.49
N PRO A 21 -7.86 53.24 -2.84
CA PRO A 21 -6.90 52.16 -2.59
C PRO A 21 -7.42 51.19 -1.51
N ARG A 22 -7.60 49.91 -1.87
CA ARG A 22 -8.03 48.87 -0.92
C ARG A 22 -6.85 48.50 -0.01
N ALA A 23 -6.99 48.73 1.30
CA ALA A 23 -5.90 48.55 2.25
C ALA A 23 -5.52 47.07 2.45
N ARG A 24 -4.22 46.77 2.36
CA ARG A 24 -3.65 45.45 2.66
C ARG A 24 -3.79 45.14 4.15
N ARG A 25 -4.77 44.30 4.53
CA ARG A 25 -4.91 43.81 5.92
C ARG A 25 -3.60 43.15 6.36
N ARG A 26 -3.20 43.41 7.61
CA ARG A 26 -2.10 42.69 8.27
C ARG A 26 -2.62 41.33 8.70
N ALA A 27 -1.88 40.26 8.41
CA ALA A 27 -2.09 38.99 9.10
C ALA A 27 -1.76 39.18 10.59
N SER A 28 -2.64 38.71 11.47
CA SER A 28 -2.46 38.72 12.92
C SER A 28 -1.55 37.56 13.33
N GLY A 29 -0.42 37.87 13.95
CA GLY A 29 0.46 36.85 14.51
C GLY A 29 -0.07 36.29 15.83
N LEU A 30 -0.85 35.22 15.78
CA LEU A 30 -0.98 34.26 16.89
C LEU A 30 -0.41 32.92 16.44
N GLY A 31 0.72 32.54 17.01
CA GLY A 31 1.31 31.22 16.82
C GLY A 31 0.68 30.20 17.76
N GLY A 32 -0.50 29.68 17.41
CA GLY A 32 -1.05 28.48 18.03
C GLY A 32 -0.30 27.24 17.55
N LYS A 33 0.52 26.63 18.41
CA LYS A 33 1.06 25.29 18.14
C LYS A 33 -0.03 24.27 18.41
N LEU A 34 -0.66 23.76 17.35
CA LEU A 34 -1.26 22.42 17.43
C LEU A 34 -0.13 21.39 17.55
N TRP A 35 -0.38 20.36 18.35
CA TRP A 35 0.59 19.35 18.75
C TRP A 35 0.05 18.00 18.26
N GLY A 36 0.78 17.33 17.37
CA GLY A 36 0.31 16.07 16.75
C GLY A 36 1.07 15.72 15.47
N ASP A 37 1.58 16.72 14.74
CA ASP A 37 2.34 16.52 13.51
C ASP A 37 3.71 15.86 13.75
N THR A 38 3.73 14.53 13.81
CA THR A 38 4.95 13.72 13.70
C THR A 38 5.38 13.62 12.24
N GLY A 39 5.79 14.74 11.66
CA GLY A 39 6.43 14.85 10.33
C GLY A 39 7.80 14.18 10.25
N ALA A 40 7.87 12.91 10.64
CA ALA A 40 9.03 12.03 10.50
C ALA A 40 8.95 11.34 9.13
N PRO A 41 9.78 11.72 8.14
CA PRO A 41 9.70 11.14 6.81
C PRO A 41 10.06 9.65 6.81
N ALA A 42 9.27 8.85 6.10
CA ALA A 42 9.63 7.49 5.75
C ALA A 42 11.01 7.44 5.08
N LEU A 43 11.74 6.32 5.25
CA LEU A 43 13.14 6.23 4.79
C LEU A 43 13.30 6.48 3.27
N ALA A 44 12.27 6.22 2.45
CA ALA A 44 12.27 6.49 1.02
C ALA A 44 12.11 7.99 0.66
N THR A 45 11.48 8.82 1.51
CA THR A 45 11.22 10.25 1.23
C THR A 45 12.28 11.19 1.81
N LEU A 46 13.20 10.67 2.63
CA LEU A 46 14.21 11.44 3.35
C LEU A 46 15.25 12.12 2.42
N ASP A 47 15.49 11.56 1.23
CA ASP A 47 16.30 12.17 0.17
C ASP A 47 15.67 13.46 -0.41
N LEU A 48 14.33 13.47 -0.54
CA LEU A 48 13.59 14.52 -1.22
C LEU A 48 13.57 15.81 -0.37
N TRP A 49 13.30 15.66 0.93
CA TRP A 49 13.25 16.74 1.93
C TRP A 49 14.55 17.55 2.08
N ARG A 50 15.68 17.03 1.59
CA ARG A 50 17.00 17.61 1.85
C ARG A 50 17.52 18.53 0.74
N SER A 51 16.87 18.54 -0.43
CA SER A 51 17.34 19.33 -1.59
C SER A 51 16.96 20.82 -1.55
N ASP A 52 15.88 21.20 -0.86
CA ASP A 52 15.36 22.57 -0.89
C ASP A 52 15.84 23.49 0.26
N ASN A 53 16.45 22.92 1.30
CA ASN A 53 16.87 23.65 2.50
C ASN A 53 18.18 24.46 2.36
N GLU A 54 18.84 24.44 1.20
CA GLU A 54 20.03 25.27 0.90
C GLU A 54 19.72 26.52 0.06
N LYS A 55 18.68 27.30 0.44
CA LYS A 55 18.43 28.64 -0.11
C LYS A 55 19.16 29.71 0.74
N PRO A 56 20.26 30.32 0.26
CA PRO A 56 21.11 31.17 1.10
C PRO A 56 20.54 32.57 1.29
N HIS A 57 19.81 32.80 2.38
CA HIS A 57 19.35 34.14 2.76
C HIS A 57 20.53 35.09 3.04
N HIS A 58 20.78 36.03 2.11
CA HIS A 58 21.80 37.06 2.24
C HIS A 58 21.46 38.07 3.35
N SER A 59 21.98 37.86 4.57
CA SER A 59 22.09 38.90 5.59
C SER A 59 23.57 39.23 5.87
N ARG A 60 23.97 40.47 5.58
CA ARG A 60 25.38 40.90 5.51
C ARG A 60 25.86 41.49 6.84
N LYS A 61 26.19 40.63 7.82
CA LYS A 61 27.01 41.02 8.99
C LYS A 61 28.43 40.48 8.84
N LYS A 62 29.42 41.38 8.75
CA LYS A 62 30.85 41.02 8.78
C LYS A 62 31.25 40.62 10.20
N SER A 63 31.38 39.33 10.47
CA SER A 63 32.17 38.83 11.60
C SER A 63 33.65 38.68 11.20
N ILE A 64 34.54 38.77 12.18
CA ILE A 64 35.99 38.72 11.96
C ILE A 64 36.44 37.28 11.65
N PHE A 65 37.52 37.15 10.87
CA PHE A 65 38.14 35.87 10.50
C PHE A 65 38.42 35.00 11.73
N SER A 66 37.61 33.96 11.93
CA SER A 66 38.04 32.77 12.66
C SER A 66 38.49 31.71 11.64
N PRO A 67 39.62 31.01 11.87
CA PRO A 67 39.99 29.91 11.01
C PRO A 67 38.93 28.80 11.19
N LYS A 68 38.13 28.55 10.14
CA LYS A 68 37.18 27.43 10.12
C LYS A 68 37.96 26.13 10.28
N ARG A 69 38.10 25.63 11.51
CA ARG A 69 38.36 24.20 11.76
C ARG A 69 37.23 23.46 11.05
N ARG A 70 37.52 22.87 9.88
CA ARG A 70 36.71 21.77 9.35
C ARG A 70 36.70 20.72 10.46
N LYS A 71 35.58 20.61 11.19
CA LYS A 71 35.28 19.41 11.95
C LYS A 71 35.23 18.31 10.90
N VAL A 72 36.23 17.45 10.88
CA VAL A 72 36.17 16.20 10.10
C VAL A 72 34.93 15.50 10.63
N LYS A 73 33.93 15.25 9.77
CA LYS A 73 32.76 14.49 10.20
C LYS A 73 33.27 13.11 10.63
N PRO A 74 32.77 12.52 11.73
CA PRO A 74 33.02 11.12 12.02
C PRO A 74 32.62 10.30 10.79
N TRP A 75 33.47 9.36 10.36
CA TRP A 75 33.22 8.54 9.17
C TRP A 75 31.84 7.86 9.23
N TYR A 76 31.40 7.43 10.42
CA TYR A 76 30.06 6.89 10.65
C TYR A 76 28.92 7.87 10.28
N GLN A 77 29.09 9.18 10.51
CA GLN A 77 28.10 10.19 10.08
C GLN A 77 28.09 10.33 8.56
N GLU A 78 29.24 10.24 7.89
CA GLU A 78 29.31 10.27 6.42
C GLU A 78 28.74 8.98 5.80
N CYS A 79 29.01 7.81 6.39
CA CYS A 79 28.40 6.53 5.99
C CYS A 79 26.88 6.52 6.23
N LYS A 80 26.39 7.03 7.37
CA LYS A 80 24.95 7.17 7.63
C LYS A 80 24.29 8.14 6.64
N GLU A 81 24.95 9.26 6.35
CA GLU A 81 24.50 10.26 5.38
C GLU A 81 24.52 9.75 3.93
N LEU A 82 25.42 8.82 3.59
CA LEU A 82 25.45 8.15 2.29
C LEU A 82 24.38 7.05 2.18
N ALA A 83 24.19 6.23 3.22
CA ALA A 83 23.17 5.17 3.25
C ALA A 83 21.74 5.74 3.25
N LEU A 84 21.53 6.90 3.89
CA LEU A 84 20.26 7.65 3.84
C LEU A 84 20.03 8.40 2.51
N ARG A 85 21.06 8.51 1.65
CA ARG A 85 21.02 9.14 0.32
C ARG A 85 20.92 8.13 -0.82
N HIS A 86 21.18 6.86 -0.51
CA HIS A 86 21.14 5.74 -1.44
C HIS A 86 20.63 4.53 -0.67
N THR A 87 19.30 4.47 -0.52
CA THR A 87 18.57 3.43 0.22
C THR A 87 18.99 2.01 -0.19
N TRP A 88 19.28 1.80 -1.48
CA TRP A 88 19.80 0.55 -2.05
C TRP A 88 21.16 0.10 -1.51
N LEU A 89 21.99 0.99 -0.93
CA LEU A 89 23.31 0.61 -0.40
C LEU A 89 23.23 -0.35 0.78
N GLY A 90 22.24 -0.20 1.67
CA GLY A 90 22.07 -1.10 2.82
C GLY A 90 21.84 -2.55 2.39
N PRO A 91 20.77 -2.81 1.60
CA PRO A 91 20.52 -4.11 0.98
C PRO A 91 21.69 -4.62 0.12
N LEU A 92 22.31 -3.76 -0.70
CA LEU A 92 23.44 -4.15 -1.53
C LEU A 92 24.65 -4.63 -0.72
N ILE A 93 25.01 -3.94 0.37
CA ILE A 93 26.14 -4.34 1.22
C ILE A 93 25.87 -5.73 1.83
N LEU A 94 24.64 -6.00 2.29
CA LEU A 94 24.28 -7.30 2.85
C LEU A 94 24.31 -8.41 1.79
N LEU A 95 23.81 -8.15 0.57
CA LEU A 95 23.90 -9.08 -0.56
C LEU A 95 25.35 -9.34 -0.96
N LEU A 96 26.20 -8.31 -1.05
CA LEU A 96 27.62 -8.45 -1.39
C LEU A 96 28.36 -9.26 -0.32
N VAL A 97 28.05 -9.08 0.96
CA VAL A 97 28.62 -9.92 2.04
C VAL A 97 28.24 -11.39 1.85
N ILE A 98 26.97 -11.69 1.59
CA ILE A 98 26.50 -13.08 1.34
C ILE A 98 27.19 -13.68 0.10
N LEU A 99 27.24 -12.93 -1.01
CA LEU A 99 27.86 -13.37 -2.26
C LEU A 99 29.38 -13.57 -2.13
N ILE A 100 30.09 -12.69 -1.43
CA ILE A 100 31.53 -12.84 -1.17
C ILE A 100 31.80 -14.07 -0.28
N LEU A 101 31.01 -14.27 0.77
CA LEU A 101 31.14 -15.45 1.64
C LEU A 101 30.79 -16.76 0.90
N TYR A 102 29.91 -16.72 -0.10
CA TYR A 102 29.69 -17.85 -1.01
C TYR A 102 30.90 -18.09 -1.91
N LEU A 103 31.44 -17.03 -2.54
CA LEU A 103 32.58 -17.11 -3.47
C LEU A 103 33.90 -17.55 -2.80
N VAL A 104 34.04 -17.46 -1.48
CA VAL A 104 35.16 -18.07 -0.73
C VAL A 104 35.14 -19.61 -0.80
N ASN A 105 33.97 -20.24 -0.95
CA ASN A 105 33.82 -21.68 -1.15
C ASN A 105 32.56 -21.98 -1.99
N PRO A 106 32.63 -21.85 -3.34
CA PRO A 106 31.48 -21.98 -4.23
C PRO A 106 31.17 -23.46 -4.50
N ASN A 107 30.62 -24.12 -3.49
CA ASN A 107 30.35 -25.57 -3.46
C ASN A 107 28.96 -25.81 -2.82
N PRO A 108 28.14 -26.77 -3.28
CA PRO A 108 26.90 -27.17 -2.62
C PRO A 108 26.99 -27.51 -1.13
N SER A 109 28.18 -27.84 -0.59
CA SER A 109 28.41 -27.99 0.85
C SER A 109 28.39 -26.68 1.64
N ASN A 110 28.48 -25.51 0.98
CA ASN A 110 28.41 -24.20 1.63
C ASN A 110 26.96 -23.89 2.04
N PRO A 111 26.66 -23.54 3.31
CA PRO A 111 25.30 -23.20 3.72
C PRO A 111 24.67 -22.07 2.89
N LEU A 112 25.47 -21.16 2.35
CA LEU A 112 25.01 -20.05 1.51
C LEU A 112 24.53 -20.48 0.12
N HIS A 113 24.85 -21.70 -0.33
CA HIS A 113 24.28 -22.27 -1.56
C HIS A 113 22.74 -22.33 -1.49
N LYS A 114 22.17 -22.59 -0.31
CA LYS A 114 20.72 -22.67 -0.05
C LYS A 114 19.99 -21.33 -0.15
N PHE A 115 20.74 -20.23 -0.05
CA PHE A 115 20.21 -18.86 -0.19
C PHE A 115 20.13 -18.47 -1.68
N ILE A 116 21.10 -18.90 -2.49
CA ILE A 116 21.26 -18.47 -3.89
C ILE A 116 20.53 -19.43 -4.86
N PHE A 117 20.47 -20.73 -4.57
CA PHE A 117 19.94 -21.75 -5.48
C PHE A 117 18.80 -22.54 -4.85
N ILE A 118 17.84 -22.95 -5.69
CA ILE A 118 16.72 -23.82 -5.30
C ILE A 118 17.24 -25.14 -4.69
N SER A 119 16.68 -25.52 -3.55
CA SER A 119 17.11 -26.71 -2.80
C SER A 119 16.29 -27.96 -3.16
N TYR A 120 16.81 -29.13 -2.77
CA TYR A 120 16.15 -30.45 -2.90
C TYR A 120 15.89 -30.97 -4.32
N PRO A 121 16.92 -31.08 -5.20
CA PRO A 121 16.79 -31.79 -6.48
C PRO A 121 16.59 -33.30 -6.28
N LEU A 122 15.73 -33.90 -7.11
CA LEU A 122 15.56 -35.34 -7.25
C LEU A 122 16.42 -35.89 -8.40
N ALA A 123 16.75 -37.18 -8.33
CA ALA A 123 17.46 -37.91 -9.39
C ALA A 123 16.52 -38.33 -10.55
N SER A 124 15.69 -37.41 -11.04
CA SER A 124 14.75 -37.59 -12.14
C SER A 124 15.26 -36.98 -13.45
N SER A 125 14.64 -37.36 -14.58
CA SER A 125 14.91 -36.81 -15.91
C SER A 125 13.58 -36.45 -16.60
N PRO A 126 13.19 -35.17 -16.69
CA PRO A 126 13.92 -33.97 -16.24
C PRO A 126 14.09 -33.90 -14.71
N THR A 127 15.05 -33.09 -14.25
CA THR A 127 15.32 -32.89 -12.82
C THR A 127 14.20 -32.09 -12.16
N GLU A 128 13.49 -32.74 -11.27
CA GLU A 128 12.42 -32.16 -10.44
C GLU A 128 12.95 -31.84 -9.04
N TYR A 129 12.19 -31.04 -8.30
CA TYR A 129 12.54 -30.57 -6.97
C TYR A 129 11.39 -30.79 -5.99
N THR A 130 11.72 -31.20 -4.76
CA THR A 130 10.79 -31.26 -3.63
C THR A 130 10.87 -30.00 -2.77
N LYS A 131 10.15 -29.95 -1.66
CA LYS A 131 10.01 -28.78 -0.77
C LYS A 131 10.72 -29.04 0.56
N GLY A 132 11.25 -28.01 1.23
CA GLY A 132 11.79 -28.19 2.58
C GLY A 132 12.34 -26.92 3.23
N PRO A 133 12.78 -26.99 4.50
CA PRO A 133 13.14 -25.82 5.31
C PRO A 133 14.30 -24.97 4.76
N ALA A 134 15.14 -25.51 3.86
CA ALA A 134 16.15 -24.70 3.17
C ALA A 134 15.54 -23.64 2.24
N ASP A 135 14.30 -23.83 1.79
CA ASP A 135 13.63 -22.87 0.90
C ASP A 135 13.30 -21.54 1.63
N PHE A 136 13.21 -21.52 2.96
CA PHE A 136 13.16 -20.26 3.73
C PHE A 136 14.44 -19.43 3.63
N ALA A 137 15.60 -20.06 3.46
CA ALA A 137 16.86 -19.34 3.24
C ALA A 137 16.91 -18.69 1.85
N PHE A 138 16.36 -19.38 0.85
CA PHE A 138 16.12 -18.82 -0.48
C PHE A 138 15.16 -17.63 -0.42
N LEU A 139 14.00 -17.77 0.26
CA LEU A 139 13.05 -16.67 0.45
C LEU A 139 13.71 -15.44 1.09
N ALA A 140 14.47 -15.60 2.17
CA ALA A 140 15.15 -14.50 2.85
C ALA A 140 16.17 -13.78 1.95
N PHE A 141 16.93 -14.51 1.13
CA PHE A 141 17.86 -13.93 0.17
C PHE A 141 17.16 -13.19 -0.97
N TYR A 142 16.12 -13.79 -1.56
CA TYR A 142 15.40 -13.18 -2.67
C TYR A 142 14.54 -11.99 -2.22
N THR A 143 14.00 -12.00 -1.01
CA THR A 143 13.35 -10.84 -0.38
C THR A 143 14.34 -9.66 -0.29
N LEU A 144 15.55 -9.90 0.21
CA LEU A 144 16.62 -8.91 0.27
C LEU A 144 17.08 -8.43 -1.12
N LEU A 145 17.19 -9.35 -2.08
CA LEU A 145 17.55 -9.05 -3.47
C LEU A 145 16.49 -8.16 -4.15
N LEU A 146 15.21 -8.39 -3.86
CA LEU A 146 14.10 -7.58 -4.35
C LEU A 146 14.08 -6.20 -3.69
N THR A 147 14.32 -6.09 -2.38
CA THR A 147 14.48 -4.78 -1.70
C THR A 147 15.63 -3.97 -2.31
N PHE A 148 16.78 -4.60 -2.59
CA PHE A 148 17.86 -3.93 -3.36
C PHE A 148 17.40 -3.51 -4.75
N THR A 149 16.75 -4.41 -5.49
CA THR A 149 16.38 -4.21 -6.90
C THR A 149 15.32 -3.12 -7.04
N ARG A 150 14.33 -3.03 -6.13
CA ARG A 150 13.34 -1.95 -6.01
C ARG A 150 14.03 -0.60 -5.87
N GLU A 151 14.81 -0.42 -4.81
CA GLU A 151 15.48 0.85 -4.51
C GLU A 151 16.47 1.26 -5.60
N ALA A 152 17.23 0.30 -6.16
CA ALA A 152 18.17 0.57 -7.24
C ALA A 152 17.44 0.95 -8.54
N THR A 153 16.36 0.26 -8.91
CA THR A 153 15.59 0.56 -10.13
C THR A 153 14.89 1.91 -10.00
N MET A 154 14.30 2.20 -8.83
CA MET A 154 13.68 3.49 -8.54
C MET A 154 14.71 4.63 -8.59
N GLN A 155 15.81 4.57 -7.84
CA GLN A 155 16.80 5.66 -7.80
C GLN A 155 17.61 5.83 -9.10
N LEU A 156 18.03 4.73 -9.74
CA LEU A 156 19.01 4.77 -10.83
C LEU A 156 18.39 4.79 -12.24
N LEU A 157 17.18 4.23 -12.42
CA LEU A 157 16.55 4.07 -13.73
C LEU A 157 15.24 4.88 -13.84
N LEU A 158 14.33 4.77 -12.88
CA LEU A 158 13.01 5.40 -12.97
C LEU A 158 13.04 6.89 -12.60
N ARG A 159 13.85 7.33 -11.65
CA ARG A 159 14.01 8.75 -11.32
C ARG A 159 14.50 9.61 -12.50
N PRO A 160 15.58 9.27 -13.23
CA PRO A 160 15.97 10.04 -14.41
C PRO A 160 14.92 9.94 -15.54
N LEU A 161 14.18 8.84 -15.64
CA LEU A 161 13.07 8.69 -16.58
C LEU A 161 11.91 9.65 -16.25
N ALA A 162 11.50 9.77 -14.98
CA ALA A 162 10.47 10.71 -14.51
C ALA A 162 10.83 12.17 -14.84
N LEU A 163 12.10 12.54 -14.63
CA LEU A 163 12.63 13.85 -15.01
C LEU A 163 12.67 14.05 -16.54
N SER A 164 12.88 13.00 -17.33
CA SER A 164 12.81 13.08 -18.81
C SER A 164 11.38 13.30 -19.31
N PHE A 165 10.38 12.74 -18.61
CA PHE A 165 8.95 13.04 -18.82
C PHE A 165 8.51 14.39 -18.22
N LYS A 166 9.43 15.14 -17.59
CA LYS A 166 9.22 16.46 -16.99
C LYS A 166 8.21 16.49 -15.83
N ILE A 167 8.04 15.37 -15.11
CA ILE A 167 7.21 15.33 -13.91
C ILE A 167 7.87 16.20 -12.83
N THR A 168 7.25 17.33 -12.48
CA THR A 168 7.83 18.35 -11.57
C THR A 168 7.55 18.08 -10.10
N SER A 169 6.30 17.74 -9.75
CA SER A 169 5.92 17.40 -8.37
C SER A 169 6.72 16.20 -7.86
N GLN A 170 7.23 16.28 -6.63
CA GLN A 170 8.01 15.21 -6.01
C GLN A 170 7.11 14.02 -5.64
N SER A 171 5.86 14.29 -5.23
CA SER A 171 4.84 13.27 -4.96
C SER A 171 4.47 12.52 -6.24
N LYS A 172 4.21 13.24 -7.34
CA LYS A 172 3.90 12.64 -8.65
C LYS A 172 5.10 11.87 -9.24
N GLN A 173 6.33 12.35 -9.03
CA GLN A 173 7.55 11.58 -9.35
C GLN A 173 7.62 10.26 -8.57
N LEU A 174 7.38 10.27 -7.26
CA LEU A 174 7.42 9.08 -6.42
C LEU A 174 6.33 8.07 -6.83
N ARG A 175 5.08 8.51 -6.99
CA ARG A 175 3.98 7.65 -7.46
C ARG A 175 4.23 7.06 -8.85
N PHE A 176 4.77 7.84 -9.78
CA PHE A 176 5.21 7.35 -11.09
C PHE A 176 6.31 6.28 -10.96
N MET A 177 7.30 6.49 -10.08
CA MET A 177 8.37 5.52 -9.84
C MET A 177 7.86 4.23 -9.18
N GLU A 178 6.92 4.33 -8.23
CA GLU A 178 6.25 3.18 -7.59
C GLU A 178 5.49 2.35 -8.63
N GLN A 179 4.60 2.98 -9.42
CA GLN A 179 3.81 2.27 -10.42
C GLN A 179 4.65 1.73 -11.59
N THR A 180 5.65 2.49 -12.07
CA THR A 180 6.51 2.00 -13.17
C THR A 180 7.40 0.84 -12.71
N TYR A 181 7.84 0.80 -11.43
CA TYR A 181 8.54 -0.37 -10.89
C TYR A 181 7.63 -1.60 -10.86
N THR A 182 6.40 -1.45 -10.35
CA THR A 182 5.37 -2.50 -10.32
C THR A 182 5.07 -3.05 -11.71
N ALA A 183 4.91 -2.17 -12.72
CA ALA A 183 4.73 -2.57 -14.12
C ALA A 183 5.95 -3.32 -14.69
N LEU A 184 7.17 -2.88 -14.41
CA LEU A 184 8.39 -3.57 -14.84
C LEU A 184 8.49 -4.96 -14.19
N TYR A 185 8.26 -5.08 -12.89
CA TYR A 185 8.30 -6.35 -12.16
C TYR A 185 7.26 -7.34 -12.72
N PHE A 186 5.98 -6.95 -12.71
CA PHE A 186 4.91 -7.85 -13.13
C PHE A 186 4.92 -8.17 -14.63
N SER A 187 5.56 -7.34 -15.48
CA SER A 187 5.77 -7.70 -16.90
C SER A 187 6.64 -8.96 -17.06
N LEU A 188 7.66 -9.12 -16.20
CA LEU A 188 8.60 -10.23 -16.25
C LEU A 188 8.02 -11.47 -15.57
N THR A 189 7.33 -11.31 -14.43
CA THR A 189 6.72 -12.44 -13.71
C THR A 189 5.47 -12.97 -14.42
N SER A 190 4.60 -12.11 -14.97
CA SER A 190 3.44 -12.55 -15.76
C SER A 190 3.87 -13.39 -16.96
N LEU A 191 4.87 -12.90 -17.73
CA LEU A 191 5.39 -13.63 -18.88
C LEU A 191 6.02 -14.98 -18.46
N SER A 192 6.77 -15.00 -17.36
CA SER A 192 7.38 -16.22 -16.82
C SER A 192 6.30 -17.22 -16.34
N GLY A 193 5.28 -16.74 -15.64
CA GLY A 193 4.16 -17.53 -15.13
C GLY A 193 3.34 -18.15 -16.27
N ILE A 194 2.98 -17.37 -17.30
CA ILE A 194 2.29 -17.88 -18.49
C ILE A 194 3.14 -18.95 -19.20
N LEU A 195 4.44 -18.72 -19.35
CA LEU A 195 5.37 -19.70 -19.95
C LEU A 195 5.50 -20.99 -19.13
N ILE A 196 5.43 -20.91 -17.79
CA ILE A 196 5.42 -22.09 -16.92
C ILE A 196 4.07 -22.81 -16.98
N MET A 197 2.96 -22.06 -16.88
CA MET A 197 1.59 -22.61 -16.93
C MET A 197 1.33 -23.39 -18.23
N SER A 198 1.91 -22.97 -19.36
CA SER A 198 1.83 -23.73 -20.64
C SER A 198 2.50 -25.11 -20.63
N ARG A 199 3.24 -25.45 -19.55
CA ARG A 199 3.85 -26.77 -19.32
C ARG A 199 3.14 -27.57 -18.22
N THR A 200 2.02 -27.05 -17.69
CA THR A 200 1.23 -27.67 -16.61
C THR A 200 -0.17 -28.04 -17.11
N PRO A 201 -0.88 -28.98 -16.47
CA PRO A 201 -2.29 -29.27 -16.79
C PRO A 201 -3.24 -28.07 -16.55
N VAL A 202 -2.80 -27.02 -15.86
CA VAL A 202 -3.56 -25.78 -15.59
C VAL A 202 -3.60 -24.83 -16.80
N TRP A 203 -3.03 -25.19 -17.95
CA TRP A 203 -2.93 -24.31 -19.11
C TRP A 203 -4.28 -23.68 -19.51
N TYR A 204 -4.25 -22.36 -19.74
CA TYR A 204 -5.42 -21.54 -20.02
C TYR A 204 -6.55 -21.65 -18.96
N PHE A 205 -6.16 -21.76 -17.69
CA PHE A 205 -7.08 -21.85 -16.54
C PHE A 205 -8.04 -23.05 -16.64
N HIS A 206 -7.48 -24.19 -17.07
CA HIS A 206 -8.14 -25.48 -17.00
C HIS A 206 -8.20 -25.96 -15.54
N ILE A 207 -9.43 -26.08 -15.03
CA ILE A 207 -9.72 -26.18 -13.60
C ILE A 207 -9.41 -27.58 -13.05
N SER A 208 -9.86 -28.63 -13.74
CA SER A 208 -9.63 -30.02 -13.34
C SER A 208 -8.13 -30.31 -13.20
N GLY A 209 -7.31 -29.71 -14.07
CA GLY A 209 -5.85 -29.72 -14.00
C GLY A 209 -5.21 -29.12 -12.73
N MET A 210 -5.96 -28.38 -11.89
CA MET A 210 -5.50 -27.95 -10.56
C MET A 210 -5.56 -29.07 -9.51
N TYR A 211 -6.38 -30.10 -9.75
CA TYR A 211 -6.65 -31.20 -8.82
C TYR A 211 -6.23 -32.58 -9.36
N GLU A 212 -6.14 -32.74 -10.68
CA GLU A 212 -5.63 -33.94 -11.34
C GLU A 212 -4.22 -34.30 -10.88
N GLY A 213 -4.02 -35.57 -10.49
CA GLY A 213 -2.73 -36.07 -10.01
C GLY A 213 -2.27 -35.51 -8.66
N PHE A 214 -3.14 -34.83 -7.91
CA PHE A 214 -2.81 -34.34 -6.56
C PHE A 214 -2.57 -35.51 -5.58
N PRO A 215 -1.53 -35.46 -4.70
CA PRO A 215 -0.71 -34.30 -4.37
C PRO A 215 0.47 -34.03 -5.31
N HIS A 216 0.62 -32.78 -5.72
CA HIS A 216 1.75 -32.29 -6.51
C HIS A 216 2.99 -32.13 -5.60
N ARG A 217 3.63 -33.26 -5.27
CA ARG A 217 4.81 -33.32 -4.38
C ARG A 217 6.07 -32.72 -5.00
N THR A 218 6.20 -32.83 -6.32
CA THR A 218 7.37 -32.39 -7.09
C THR A 218 7.03 -31.24 -8.03
N MET A 219 8.05 -30.44 -8.38
CA MET A 219 7.95 -29.30 -9.28
C MET A 219 9.17 -29.27 -10.21
N THR A 220 9.01 -28.79 -11.44
CA THR A 220 10.16 -28.47 -12.30
C THR A 220 10.96 -27.30 -11.70
N GLY A 221 12.26 -27.22 -12.00
CA GLY A 221 13.14 -26.20 -11.40
C GLY A 221 12.73 -24.76 -11.71
N ASP A 222 12.21 -24.49 -12.91
CA ASP A 222 11.66 -23.19 -13.30
C ASP A 222 10.37 -22.85 -12.52
N PHE A 223 9.46 -23.81 -12.34
CA PHE A 223 8.24 -23.62 -11.55
C PHE A 223 8.55 -23.42 -10.07
N LYS A 224 9.44 -24.22 -9.47
CA LYS A 224 9.86 -24.01 -8.06
C LYS A 224 10.52 -22.65 -7.88
N PHE A 225 11.40 -22.25 -8.80
CA PHE A 225 12.04 -20.93 -8.75
C PHE A 225 11.00 -19.81 -8.81
N TYR A 226 10.10 -19.83 -9.79
CA TYR A 226 9.05 -18.82 -9.96
C TYR A 226 8.17 -18.72 -8.70
N TYR A 227 7.69 -19.86 -8.17
CA TYR A 227 6.82 -19.88 -7.00
C TYR A 227 7.51 -19.29 -5.76
N LEU A 228 8.77 -19.65 -5.49
CA LEU A 228 9.53 -19.09 -4.37
C LEU A 228 9.92 -17.61 -4.62
N PHE A 229 10.16 -17.20 -5.86
CA PHE A 229 10.46 -15.81 -6.21
C PHE A 229 9.24 -14.89 -6.00
N GLN A 230 8.05 -15.35 -6.38
CA GLN A 230 6.78 -14.68 -6.07
C GLN A 230 6.57 -14.56 -4.55
N ALA A 231 6.76 -15.66 -3.80
CA ALA A 231 6.64 -15.65 -2.35
C ALA A 231 7.63 -14.66 -1.68
N ALA A 232 8.86 -14.56 -2.19
CA ALA A 232 9.85 -13.58 -1.74
C ALA A 232 9.46 -12.12 -2.07
N TYR A 233 8.74 -11.88 -3.17
CA TYR A 233 8.21 -10.56 -3.51
C TYR A 233 7.05 -10.15 -2.61
N TRP A 234 6.07 -11.03 -2.38
CA TRP A 234 4.98 -10.74 -1.44
C TRP A 234 5.50 -10.53 -0.01
N MET A 235 6.55 -11.27 0.40
CA MET A 235 7.28 -11.01 1.64
C MET A 235 8.01 -9.65 1.64
N GLN A 236 8.63 -9.25 0.52
CA GLN A 236 9.27 -7.94 0.38
C GLN A 236 8.25 -6.79 0.47
N GLN A 237 7.06 -6.93 -0.12
CA GLN A 237 6.02 -5.89 -0.06
C GLN A 237 5.39 -5.81 1.35
N ALA A 238 5.16 -6.95 2.02
CA ALA A 238 4.75 -6.97 3.42
C ALA A 238 5.77 -6.29 4.35
N VAL A 239 7.08 -6.44 4.10
CA VAL A 239 8.14 -5.72 4.83
C VAL A 239 8.10 -4.20 4.55
N VAL A 240 7.84 -3.79 3.30
CA VAL A 240 7.70 -2.36 2.93
C VAL A 240 6.51 -1.70 3.62
N ILE A 241 5.37 -2.38 3.69
CA ILE A 241 4.14 -1.91 4.34
C ILE A 241 4.30 -1.92 5.86
N GLY A 242 4.76 -3.02 6.45
CA GLY A 242 4.91 -3.18 7.91
C GLY A 242 5.95 -2.22 8.52
N LEU A 243 7.00 -1.87 7.77
CA LEU A 243 7.97 -0.84 8.17
C LEU A 243 7.57 0.59 7.76
N LYS A 244 6.37 0.79 7.18
CA LYS A 244 5.83 2.06 6.68
C LYS A 244 6.83 2.83 5.81
N LEU A 245 7.44 2.15 4.84
CA LEU A 245 8.43 2.73 3.92
C LEU A 245 7.79 3.53 2.77
N GLU A 246 6.51 3.28 2.45
CA GLU A 246 5.63 4.09 1.59
C GLU A 246 4.68 4.97 2.44
N LYS A 247 4.18 6.12 1.93
CA LYS A 247 3.06 6.86 2.56
C LYS A 247 1.85 5.93 2.58
N PRO A 248 1.20 5.67 3.75
CA PRO A 248 -0.07 4.96 3.81
C PRO A 248 -1.10 5.54 2.83
N ARG A 249 -1.96 4.67 2.31
CA ARG A 249 -3.05 5.00 1.37
C ARG A 249 -4.38 5.00 2.13
N LYS A 250 -5.44 5.60 1.57
CA LYS A 250 -6.79 5.53 2.21
C LYS A 250 -7.22 4.07 2.44
N ASP A 251 -6.87 3.14 1.53
CA ASP A 251 -7.15 1.69 1.61
C ASP A 251 -6.15 0.87 2.47
N TYR A 252 -5.42 1.48 3.41
CA TYR A 252 -4.35 0.81 4.17
C TYR A 252 -4.83 -0.43 4.97
N ARG A 253 -6.03 -0.40 5.57
CA ARG A 253 -6.57 -1.54 6.35
C ARG A 253 -6.82 -2.75 5.42
N GLN A 254 -7.45 -2.50 4.27
CA GLN A 254 -7.75 -3.47 3.23
C GLN A 254 -6.46 -4.02 2.59
N LEU A 255 -5.49 -3.16 2.32
CA LEU A 255 -4.17 -3.53 1.80
C LEU A 255 -3.38 -4.41 2.78
N VAL A 256 -3.45 -4.15 4.09
CA VAL A 256 -2.84 -5.01 5.12
C VAL A 256 -3.57 -6.35 5.22
N GLY A 257 -4.90 -6.36 5.27
CA GLY A 257 -5.71 -7.59 5.26
C GLY A 257 -5.41 -8.47 4.05
N HIS A 258 -5.29 -7.86 2.86
CA HIS A 258 -4.85 -8.54 1.64
C HIS A 258 -3.47 -9.19 1.78
N HIS A 259 -2.48 -8.51 2.37
CA HIS A 259 -1.15 -9.09 2.56
C HIS A 259 -1.14 -10.26 3.56
N VAL A 260 -2.04 -10.26 4.56
CA VAL A 260 -2.24 -11.43 5.43
C VAL A 260 -2.83 -12.60 4.62
N VAL A 261 -3.92 -12.36 3.88
CA VAL A 261 -4.59 -13.40 3.07
C VAL A 261 -3.68 -13.97 1.98
N THR A 262 -2.92 -13.14 1.25
CA THR A 262 -2.01 -13.63 0.20
C THR A 262 -0.81 -14.39 0.76
N LEU A 263 -0.19 -13.92 1.86
CA LEU A 263 0.90 -14.67 2.50
C LEU A 263 0.41 -16.02 3.06
N LEU A 264 -0.82 -16.09 3.60
CA LEU A 264 -1.43 -17.35 4.01
C LEU A 264 -1.70 -18.27 2.81
N LEU A 265 -2.33 -17.78 1.73
CA LEU A 265 -2.55 -18.57 0.51
C LEU A 265 -1.26 -19.14 -0.07
N ILE A 266 -0.22 -18.30 -0.18
CA ILE A 266 1.09 -18.70 -0.71
C ILE A 266 1.77 -19.73 0.20
N GLY A 267 1.79 -19.47 1.51
CA GLY A 267 2.40 -20.37 2.50
C GLY A 267 1.70 -21.73 2.57
N LEU A 268 0.37 -21.74 2.65
CA LEU A 268 -0.45 -22.95 2.78
C LEU A 268 -0.49 -23.75 1.48
N SER A 269 -0.71 -23.13 0.33
CA SER A 269 -0.71 -23.86 -0.95
C SER A 269 0.67 -24.38 -1.34
N TYR A 270 1.77 -23.73 -0.92
CA TYR A 270 3.09 -24.34 -0.98
C TYR A 270 3.21 -25.54 -0.04
N ARG A 271 2.86 -25.38 1.25
CA ARG A 271 3.00 -26.39 2.33
C ARG A 271 2.15 -27.64 2.13
N PHE A 272 0.98 -27.53 1.47
CA PHE A 272 0.00 -28.60 1.29
C PHE A 272 -0.23 -28.98 -0.18
N HIS A 273 0.72 -28.68 -1.07
CA HIS A 273 0.74 -29.11 -2.49
C HIS A 273 -0.29 -28.50 -3.47
N PHE A 274 -1.13 -27.56 -3.05
CA PHE A 274 -2.04 -26.81 -3.95
C PHE A 274 -1.32 -25.78 -4.85
N THR A 275 -0.06 -26.03 -5.22
CA THR A 275 0.79 -25.10 -5.97
C THR A 275 0.29 -24.81 -7.39
N TYR A 276 -0.48 -25.71 -8.00
CA TYR A 276 -1.13 -25.48 -9.31
C TYR A 276 -2.29 -24.48 -9.23
N MET A 277 -3.11 -24.53 -8.18
CA MET A 277 -4.12 -23.50 -7.90
C MET A 277 -3.44 -22.16 -7.60
N GLY A 278 -2.37 -22.15 -6.79
CA GLY A 278 -1.56 -20.96 -6.55
C GLY A 278 -0.95 -20.34 -7.82
N LEU A 279 -0.56 -21.16 -8.81
CA LEU A 279 -0.07 -20.68 -10.11
C LEU A 279 -1.17 -19.95 -10.91
N ALA A 280 -2.40 -20.48 -10.93
CA ALA A 280 -3.53 -19.83 -11.57
C ALA A 280 -3.88 -18.47 -10.90
N VAL A 281 -3.90 -18.45 -9.56
CA VAL A 281 -4.13 -17.23 -8.78
C VAL A 281 -3.03 -16.19 -9.05
N PHE A 282 -1.75 -16.57 -8.99
CA PHE A 282 -0.64 -15.65 -9.32
C PHE A 282 -0.78 -15.02 -10.71
N ILE A 283 -1.06 -15.81 -11.75
CA ILE A 283 -1.09 -15.30 -13.13
C ILE A 283 -2.28 -14.34 -13.35
N THR A 284 -3.44 -14.60 -12.75
CA THR A 284 -4.56 -13.63 -12.77
C THR A 284 -4.26 -12.36 -11.98
N HIS A 285 -3.48 -12.47 -10.90
CA HIS A 285 -3.15 -11.34 -10.04
C HIS A 285 -2.07 -10.44 -10.66
N ASP A 286 -0.89 -10.99 -10.95
CA ASP A 286 0.24 -10.30 -11.58
C ASP A 286 -0.18 -9.57 -12.87
N LEU A 287 -0.97 -10.24 -13.73
CA LEU A 287 -1.35 -9.67 -15.03
C LEU A 287 -2.35 -8.51 -14.89
N ALA A 288 -3.24 -8.55 -13.90
CA ALA A 288 -4.13 -7.43 -13.61
C ALA A 288 -3.37 -6.24 -13.00
N ASP A 289 -2.43 -6.49 -12.09
CA ASP A 289 -1.62 -5.44 -11.46
C ASP A 289 -0.64 -4.80 -12.45
N PHE A 290 -0.08 -5.58 -13.39
CA PHE A 290 0.69 -5.07 -14.53
C PHE A 290 -0.12 -4.04 -15.36
N LEU A 291 -1.38 -4.36 -15.68
CA LEU A 291 -2.25 -3.48 -16.46
C LEU A 291 -2.67 -2.24 -15.64
N PHE A 292 -3.01 -2.40 -14.36
CA PHE A 292 -3.30 -1.27 -13.46
C PHE A 292 -2.12 -0.30 -13.35
N ALA A 293 -0.93 -0.84 -13.13
CA ALA A 293 0.30 -0.08 -13.00
C ALA A 293 0.67 0.68 -14.28
N ILE A 294 0.46 0.09 -15.47
CA ILE A 294 0.59 0.81 -16.74
C ILE A 294 -0.48 1.92 -16.86
N SER A 295 -1.73 1.67 -16.47
CA SER A 295 -2.80 2.67 -16.56
C SER A 295 -2.48 3.92 -15.73
N LYS A 296 -2.05 3.76 -14.47
CA LYS A 296 -1.57 4.87 -13.64
C LYS A 296 -0.29 5.50 -14.18
N THR A 297 0.64 4.71 -14.73
CA THR A 297 1.88 5.22 -15.36
C THR A 297 1.59 6.11 -16.59
N LEU A 298 0.62 5.74 -17.43
CA LEU A 298 0.17 6.51 -18.60
C LEU A 298 -0.48 7.84 -18.19
N HIS A 299 -1.32 7.82 -17.15
CA HIS A 299 -1.90 9.02 -16.54
C HIS A 299 -0.81 9.96 -16.01
N TYR A 300 0.15 9.46 -15.23
CA TYR A 300 1.21 10.31 -14.63
C TYR A 300 2.14 11.00 -15.65
N ILE A 301 2.28 10.45 -16.87
CA ILE A 301 3.02 11.12 -17.98
C ILE A 301 2.10 11.95 -18.91
N ASN A 302 0.82 12.12 -18.56
CA ASN A 302 -0.20 12.80 -19.35
C ASN A 302 -0.33 12.24 -20.79
N SER A 303 -0.32 10.91 -20.92
CA SER A 303 -0.41 10.23 -22.23
C SER A 303 -1.81 10.37 -22.84
N PRO A 304 -1.96 10.65 -24.15
CA PRO A 304 -3.26 10.65 -24.83
C PRO A 304 -3.91 9.26 -24.87
N TRP A 305 -3.16 8.19 -24.57
CA TRP A 305 -3.66 6.81 -24.49
C TRP A 305 -4.32 6.47 -23.14
N THR A 306 -4.29 7.37 -22.15
CA THR A 306 -4.76 7.11 -20.78
C THR A 306 -6.22 6.62 -20.75
N GLY A 307 -7.16 7.37 -21.32
CA GLY A 307 -8.58 6.99 -21.36
C GLY A 307 -8.85 5.65 -22.08
N PRO A 308 -8.42 5.48 -23.35
CA PRO A 308 -8.59 4.22 -24.08
C PRO A 308 -7.94 3.02 -23.37
N TYR A 309 -6.79 3.20 -22.74
CA TYR A 309 -6.11 2.15 -21.99
C TYR A 309 -6.82 1.83 -20.66
N PHE A 310 -7.36 2.83 -19.97
CA PHE A 310 -8.13 2.64 -18.74
C PHE A 310 -9.41 1.81 -18.98
N VAL A 311 -10.14 2.08 -20.08
CA VAL A 311 -11.30 1.27 -20.49
C VAL A 311 -10.90 -0.18 -20.80
N PHE A 312 -9.79 -0.39 -21.52
CA PHE A 312 -9.23 -1.72 -21.75
C PHE A 312 -8.83 -2.43 -20.44
N PHE A 313 -8.21 -1.70 -19.52
CA PHE A 313 -7.84 -2.18 -18.20
C PHE A 313 -9.06 -2.66 -17.39
N ILE A 314 -10.17 -1.91 -17.37
CA ILE A 314 -11.41 -2.30 -16.65
C ILE A 314 -11.94 -3.66 -17.16
N GLY A 315 -12.01 -3.84 -18.49
CA GLY A 315 -12.44 -5.11 -19.09
C GLY A 315 -11.51 -6.28 -18.74
N MET A 316 -10.20 -6.04 -18.75
CA MET A 316 -9.20 -7.04 -18.33
C MET A 316 -9.25 -7.34 -16.83
N TRP A 317 -9.48 -6.34 -15.98
CA TRP A 317 -9.67 -6.53 -14.53
C TRP A 317 -10.89 -7.40 -14.25
N ALA A 318 -12.04 -7.11 -14.88
CA ALA A 318 -13.24 -7.91 -14.73
C ALA A 318 -13.03 -9.37 -15.19
N TYR A 319 -12.30 -9.61 -16.28
CA TYR A 319 -11.96 -10.95 -16.72
C TYR A 319 -11.01 -11.69 -15.76
N LEU A 320 -9.92 -11.03 -15.32
CA LEU A 320 -8.87 -11.65 -14.52
C LEU A 320 -9.25 -11.77 -13.03
N ARG A 321 -9.67 -10.67 -12.40
CA ARG A 321 -9.96 -10.57 -10.95
C ARG A 321 -11.40 -10.94 -10.56
N HIS A 322 -12.33 -10.98 -11.51
CA HIS A 322 -13.69 -11.48 -11.24
C HIS A 322 -13.92 -12.81 -11.93
N TYR A 323 -14.10 -12.86 -13.25
CA TYR A 323 -14.52 -14.09 -13.95
C TYR A 323 -13.61 -15.31 -13.68
N LEU A 324 -12.29 -15.18 -13.83
CA LEU A 324 -11.39 -16.32 -13.62
C LEU A 324 -11.23 -16.71 -12.14
N ASN A 325 -11.18 -15.75 -11.21
CA ASN A 325 -11.07 -16.08 -9.78
C ASN A 325 -12.38 -16.63 -9.20
N TRP A 326 -13.54 -16.15 -9.68
CA TRP A 326 -14.84 -16.74 -9.36
C TRP A 326 -14.97 -18.17 -9.90
N LYS A 327 -14.44 -18.46 -11.10
CA LYS A 327 -14.35 -19.82 -11.65
C LYS A 327 -13.48 -20.75 -10.78
N ILE A 328 -12.36 -20.24 -10.23
CA ILE A 328 -11.52 -20.98 -9.28
C ILE A 328 -12.27 -21.21 -7.96
N LEU A 329 -12.93 -20.20 -7.40
CA LEU A 329 -13.70 -20.32 -6.16
C LEU A 329 -14.89 -21.30 -6.29
N ILE A 330 -15.62 -21.25 -7.39
CA ILE A 330 -16.68 -22.24 -7.71
C ILE A 330 -16.10 -23.67 -7.75
N SER A 331 -14.88 -23.85 -8.27
CA SER A 331 -14.29 -25.18 -8.41
C SER A 331 -13.97 -25.88 -7.09
N GLU A 332 -13.83 -25.13 -5.99
CA GLU A 332 -13.73 -25.71 -4.64
C GLU A 332 -15.00 -26.51 -4.27
N PHE A 333 -16.18 -26.08 -4.72
CA PHE A 333 -17.44 -26.76 -4.42
C PHE A 333 -17.73 -27.95 -5.35
N TYR A 334 -17.43 -27.82 -6.65
CA TYR A 334 -17.81 -28.84 -7.66
C TYR A 334 -16.70 -29.81 -8.05
N GLU A 335 -15.44 -29.36 -8.11
CA GLU A 335 -14.31 -30.16 -8.64
C GLU A 335 -13.37 -30.67 -7.53
N PHE A 336 -13.18 -29.94 -6.42
CA PHE A 336 -12.26 -30.34 -5.34
C PHE A 336 -12.59 -31.72 -4.74
N LYS A 337 -13.86 -32.01 -4.47
CA LYS A 337 -14.30 -33.29 -3.88
C LYS A 337 -14.40 -34.43 -4.90
N THR A 338 -14.48 -34.12 -6.20
CA THR A 338 -14.76 -35.09 -7.28
C THR A 338 -13.54 -35.46 -8.12
N VAL A 339 -12.59 -34.53 -8.31
CA VAL A 339 -11.39 -34.74 -9.13
C VAL A 339 -10.25 -35.32 -8.28
N GLY A 340 -10.02 -36.63 -8.40
CA GLY A 340 -8.99 -37.36 -7.67
C GLY A 340 -9.36 -37.64 -6.20
N PRO A 341 -8.46 -38.29 -5.42
CA PRO A 341 -8.78 -38.71 -4.06
C PRO A 341 -9.19 -37.55 -3.13
N TYR A 342 -10.06 -37.88 -2.18
CA TYR A 342 -10.56 -36.96 -1.15
C TYR A 342 -10.54 -37.68 0.21
N ILE A 343 -9.34 -37.81 0.76
CA ILE A 343 -8.99 -38.55 1.97
C ILE A 343 -7.84 -37.79 2.63
N LEU A 344 -7.83 -37.64 3.96
CA LEU A 344 -6.64 -37.13 4.66
C LEU A 344 -5.68 -38.28 4.97
N ASP A 345 -4.48 -38.25 4.39
CA ASP A 345 -3.40 -39.20 4.71
C ASP A 345 -2.04 -38.49 4.78
N TRP A 346 -1.41 -38.58 5.95
CA TRP A 346 -0.12 -37.97 6.24
C TRP A 346 1.08 -38.76 5.71
N GLU A 347 0.95 -40.07 5.46
CA GLU A 347 2.03 -40.89 4.89
C GLU A 347 2.15 -40.66 3.37
N THR A 348 1.02 -40.51 2.67
CA THR A 348 1.01 -40.14 1.25
C THR A 348 0.94 -38.64 0.95
N GLU A 349 1.14 -37.77 1.96
CA GLU A 349 1.06 -36.30 1.83
C GLU A 349 -0.21 -35.83 1.11
N GLN A 350 -1.31 -36.57 1.29
CA GLN A 350 -2.59 -36.38 0.64
C GLN A 350 -3.48 -35.53 1.56
N TYR A 351 -3.56 -34.24 1.24
CA TYR A 351 -4.20 -33.24 2.10
C TYR A 351 -5.62 -32.83 1.68
N LYS A 352 -6.18 -33.40 0.59
CA LYS A 352 -7.55 -33.09 0.14
C LYS A 352 -8.60 -33.68 1.08
N CYS A 353 -9.13 -32.85 1.97
CA CYS A 353 -10.15 -33.16 2.96
C CYS A 353 -11.00 -31.92 3.32
N GLU A 354 -12.05 -32.09 4.14
CA GLU A 354 -12.97 -30.99 4.53
C GLU A 354 -12.23 -29.79 5.12
N LEU A 355 -11.24 -30.02 6.00
CA LEU A 355 -10.44 -28.95 6.60
C LEU A 355 -9.66 -28.15 5.54
N SER A 356 -9.07 -28.82 4.55
CA SER A 356 -8.37 -28.13 3.46
C SER A 356 -9.31 -27.31 2.59
N HIS A 357 -10.51 -27.84 2.31
CA HIS A 357 -11.54 -27.23 1.46
C HIS A 357 -12.14 -25.97 2.09
N TRP A 358 -12.41 -25.97 3.40
CA TRP A 358 -12.88 -24.76 4.08
C TRP A 358 -11.77 -23.71 4.19
N ILE A 359 -10.52 -24.11 4.43
CA ILE A 359 -9.39 -23.16 4.49
C ILE A 359 -9.11 -22.54 3.11
N SER A 360 -9.11 -23.31 2.02
CA SER A 360 -8.98 -22.77 0.65
C SER A 360 -10.15 -21.85 0.32
N THR A 361 -11.39 -22.29 0.56
CA THR A 361 -12.60 -21.52 0.24
C THR A 361 -12.67 -20.19 1.00
N ILE A 362 -12.37 -20.17 2.30
CA ILE A 362 -12.36 -18.93 3.11
C ILE A 362 -11.27 -17.96 2.63
N LEU A 363 -10.06 -18.45 2.37
CA LEU A 363 -8.95 -17.58 1.93
C LEU A 363 -9.13 -17.06 0.49
N LEU A 364 -9.65 -17.89 -0.42
CA LEU A 364 -9.98 -17.47 -1.79
C LEU A 364 -11.21 -16.55 -1.82
N GLY A 365 -12.21 -16.80 -0.97
CA GLY A 365 -13.37 -15.94 -0.78
C GLY A 365 -13.00 -14.57 -0.23
N GLY A 366 -12.15 -14.50 0.80
CA GLY A 366 -11.61 -13.25 1.33
C GLY A 366 -10.77 -12.48 0.31
N LEU A 367 -9.94 -13.17 -0.48
CA LEU A 367 -9.22 -12.57 -1.61
C LEU A 367 -10.20 -12.04 -2.68
N GLN A 368 -11.29 -12.75 -2.95
CA GLN A 368 -12.32 -12.33 -3.91
C GLN A 368 -13.12 -11.12 -3.41
N ALA A 369 -13.46 -11.05 -2.12
CA ALA A 369 -14.11 -9.89 -1.51
C ALA A 369 -13.25 -8.62 -1.61
N LEU A 370 -11.94 -8.73 -1.34
CA LEU A 370 -10.99 -7.63 -1.54
C LEU A 370 -10.86 -7.23 -3.02
N ASN A 371 -10.84 -8.20 -3.93
CA ASN A 371 -10.87 -7.92 -5.37
C ASN A 371 -12.16 -7.18 -5.78
N LEU A 372 -13.32 -7.53 -5.22
CA LEU A 372 -14.60 -6.84 -5.45
C LEU A 372 -14.58 -5.40 -4.91
N TYR A 373 -14.05 -5.17 -3.71
CA TYR A 373 -13.88 -3.82 -3.13
C TYR A 373 -13.05 -2.90 -4.06
N TRP A 374 -11.88 -3.36 -4.52
CA TRP A 374 -11.08 -2.57 -5.47
C TRP A 374 -11.75 -2.47 -6.85
N GLY A 375 -12.52 -3.48 -7.27
CA GLY A 375 -13.34 -3.42 -8.48
C GLY A 375 -14.40 -2.31 -8.42
N PHE A 376 -15.09 -2.17 -7.28
CA PHE A 376 -16.01 -1.07 -7.02
C PHE A 376 -15.31 0.30 -7.09
N LEU A 377 -14.14 0.47 -6.46
CA LEU A 377 -13.37 1.71 -6.53
C LEU A 377 -12.95 2.05 -7.97
N ILE A 378 -12.54 1.06 -8.77
CA ILE A 378 -12.23 1.23 -10.19
C ILE A 378 -13.47 1.70 -10.98
N LEU A 379 -14.64 1.16 -10.68
CA LEU A 379 -15.91 1.58 -11.30
C LEU A 379 -16.37 2.97 -10.84
N ARG A 380 -16.19 3.35 -9.57
CA ARG A 380 -16.47 4.71 -9.04
C ARG A 380 -15.64 5.76 -9.78
N VAL A 381 -14.36 5.47 -10.03
CA VAL A 381 -13.47 6.33 -10.85
C VAL A 381 -13.91 6.36 -12.32
N ALA A 382 -14.28 5.22 -12.91
CA ALA A 382 -14.76 5.16 -14.29
C ALA A 382 -16.08 5.91 -14.51
N TRP A 383 -16.96 5.93 -13.50
CA TRP A 383 -18.21 6.70 -13.50
C TRP A 383 -17.96 8.21 -13.47
N ARG A 384 -17.10 8.69 -12.54
CA ARG A 384 -16.68 10.11 -12.49
C ARG A 384 -16.09 10.56 -13.83
N PHE A 385 -15.08 9.85 -14.31
CA PHE A 385 -14.40 10.07 -15.60
C PHE A 385 -15.37 10.10 -16.79
N GLY A 386 -16.37 9.20 -16.81
CA GLY A 386 -17.34 9.08 -17.89
C GLY A 386 -18.43 10.16 -17.92
N ILE A 387 -18.80 10.72 -16.76
CA ILE A 387 -19.88 11.72 -16.64
C ILE A 387 -19.34 13.15 -16.66
N LYS A 388 -18.30 13.44 -15.88
CA LYS A 388 -17.79 14.81 -15.73
C LYS A 388 -16.76 15.20 -16.81
N GLY A 389 -16.07 14.23 -17.42
CA GLY A 389 -15.10 14.48 -18.49
C GLY A 389 -13.82 15.20 -18.02
N GLU A 390 -13.41 14.99 -16.77
CA GLU A 390 -12.37 15.73 -16.02
C GLU A 390 -10.97 15.77 -16.69
N LEU A 391 -10.73 14.93 -17.70
CA LEU A 391 -9.56 14.92 -18.60
C LEU A 391 -9.18 16.27 -19.24
N ALA A 392 -10.04 17.28 -19.16
CA ALA A 392 -9.80 18.65 -19.61
C ALA A 392 -9.21 19.59 -18.53
N ASP A 393 -9.64 19.47 -17.26
CA ASP A 393 -9.32 20.41 -16.16
C ASP A 393 -8.38 19.84 -15.07
N GLU A 394 -8.27 18.51 -14.94
CA GLU A 394 -7.25 17.78 -14.13
C GLU A 394 -5.80 18.30 -14.31
N ARG A 395 -5.56 19.06 -15.38
CA ARG A 395 -4.26 19.65 -15.74
C ARG A 395 -3.76 20.71 -14.76
N SER A 396 -4.56 21.11 -13.77
CA SER A 396 -4.21 22.16 -12.79
C SER A 396 -4.28 21.72 -11.32
N GLU A 397 -5.06 20.68 -10.99
CA GLU A 397 -5.52 20.40 -9.61
C GLU A 397 -4.86 19.12 -9.04
N ASP A 398 -3.61 18.92 -9.44
CA ASP A 398 -2.74 17.75 -9.23
C ASP A 398 -2.22 17.57 -7.77
N GLU A 399 -2.87 18.20 -6.78
CA GLU A 399 -2.42 18.24 -5.38
C GLU A 399 -3.49 17.79 -4.33
N ASP A 400 -4.81 17.89 -4.57
CA ASP A 400 -5.83 17.79 -3.50
C ASP A 400 -6.81 16.59 -3.56
N GLU A 401 -6.94 15.84 -4.68
CA GLU A 401 -7.87 14.68 -4.80
C GLU A 401 -7.63 13.53 -3.79
N ASP A 402 -6.46 13.49 -3.14
CA ASP A 402 -6.12 12.50 -2.11
C ASP A 402 -6.56 12.96 -0.69
N GLU A 403 -7.10 14.18 -0.51
CA GLU A 403 -7.34 14.79 0.81
C GLU A 403 -8.84 15.14 1.10
N ASP A 404 -9.68 15.51 0.11
CA ASP A 404 -11.10 15.89 0.33
C ASP A 404 -12.15 14.78 0.04
N GLU A 405 -12.54 13.96 1.04
CA GLU A 405 -13.83 13.22 1.09
C GLU A 405 -14.12 12.85 2.57
N ASP A 406 -14.89 13.66 3.31
CA ASP A 406 -15.41 13.42 4.68
C ASP A 406 -16.50 14.48 5.12
N GLU A 407 -17.25 15.13 4.20
CA GLU A 407 -18.23 16.22 4.51
C GLU A 407 -19.66 16.03 3.93
N ASP A 408 -20.01 14.90 3.30
CA ASP A 408 -21.27 14.70 2.55
C ASP A 408 -22.28 13.68 3.18
N GLU A 409 -22.20 13.36 4.49
CA GLU A 409 -23.05 12.32 5.14
C GLU A 409 -23.80 12.73 6.44
N ASP A 410 -23.82 14.02 6.83
CA ASP A 410 -24.46 14.53 8.08
C ASP A 410 -25.43 15.74 7.88
N GLU A 411 -26.34 15.70 6.89
CA GLU A 411 -27.55 16.58 6.85
C GLU A 411 -28.79 15.76 6.44
N ASP A 412 -29.99 16.14 6.93
CA ASP A 412 -31.35 15.58 6.69
C ASP A 412 -31.93 14.47 7.62
N GLU A 413 -31.75 14.57 8.95
CA GLU A 413 -32.72 14.05 9.95
C GLU A 413 -32.99 15.08 11.07
N ASP A 414 -33.99 15.98 10.88
CA ASP A 414 -34.71 16.76 11.91
C ASP A 414 -35.70 17.76 11.24
N GLU A 415 -36.99 17.42 11.11
CA GLU A 415 -38.14 18.36 11.31
C GLU A 415 -39.50 17.63 11.22
N ASP A 416 -40.35 17.93 12.22
CA ASP A 416 -41.51 17.17 12.71
C ASP A 416 -42.78 17.13 11.81
N GLU A 417 -43.67 16.20 12.20
CA GLU A 417 -45.16 16.27 12.23
C GLU A 417 -45.92 17.35 11.43
N ASP A 418 -46.91 16.94 10.62
CA ASP A 418 -48.32 17.29 10.87
C ASP A 418 -49.31 16.45 10.01
N GLU A 419 -50.59 16.47 10.41
CA GLU A 419 -51.71 15.65 9.90
C GLU A 419 -52.32 16.19 8.58
N ASP A 420 -52.97 15.32 7.78
CA ASP A 420 -54.41 15.43 7.45
C ASP A 420 -54.92 14.28 6.54
N GLU A 421 -56.24 14.06 6.56
CA GLU A 421 -56.99 12.98 5.90
C GLU A 421 -57.40 13.32 4.44
N ASP A 422 -57.73 12.30 3.62
CA ASP A 422 -58.98 12.24 2.84
C ASP A 422 -59.15 10.88 2.12
N GLU A 423 -60.40 10.51 1.81
CA GLU A 423 -60.87 9.17 1.40
C GLU A 423 -60.98 8.97 -0.14
N ASP A 424 -61.12 7.72 -0.61
CA ASP A 424 -62.20 7.22 -1.52
C ASP A 424 -61.81 5.99 -2.40
N GLU A 425 -62.65 4.94 -2.32
CA GLU A 425 -63.24 4.08 -3.38
C GLU A 425 -62.36 3.51 -4.55
N ASP A 426 -62.48 2.26 -5.04
CA ASP A 426 -63.37 1.11 -4.75
C ASP A 426 -62.92 -0.20 -5.50
N GLU A 427 -63.72 -1.28 -5.40
CA GLU A 427 -63.80 -2.50 -6.25
C GLU A 427 -62.85 -3.70 -5.95
N ASP A 428 -63.24 -4.50 -4.94
CA ASP A 428 -63.58 -5.95 -4.98
C ASP A 428 -62.94 -6.91 -6.02
N GLU A 429 -62.42 -8.06 -5.55
CA GLU A 429 -62.93 -9.41 -5.93
C GLU A 429 -62.35 -10.51 -5.00
N ASP A 430 -63.19 -11.20 -4.22
CA ASP A 430 -62.82 -12.31 -3.31
C ASP A 430 -62.89 -13.69 -4.00
N GLU A 431 -61.93 -14.58 -3.73
CA GLU A 431 -62.14 -16.05 -3.73
C GLU A 431 -61.36 -16.70 -2.57
N ASP A 432 -62.07 -17.19 -1.56
CA ASP A 432 -61.55 -18.00 -0.44
C ASP A 432 -61.30 -19.47 -0.84
N GLU A 433 -60.36 -20.15 -0.16
CA GLU A 433 -60.49 -21.52 0.39
C GLU A 433 -59.17 -21.96 1.07
N ASP A 434 -59.17 -22.01 2.41
CA ASP A 434 -58.82 -23.15 3.31
C ASP A 434 -57.49 -23.96 3.10
N GLU A 435 -56.78 -24.52 4.10
CA GLU A 435 -57.02 -24.77 5.54
C GLU A 435 -55.65 -25.15 6.22
N ASP A 436 -55.44 -24.84 7.52
CA ASP A 436 -54.59 -25.51 8.56
C ASP A 436 -53.10 -25.89 8.23
N GLU A 437 -52.18 -26.43 9.06
CA GLU A 437 -51.98 -26.96 10.44
C GLU A 437 -50.45 -26.68 10.69
N ASP A 438 -49.80 -26.26 11.79
CA ASP A 438 -49.96 -26.28 13.27
C ASP A 438 -49.14 -25.08 13.90
N GLU A 439 -49.03 -24.92 15.23
CA GLU A 439 -48.26 -23.85 15.96
C GLU A 439 -46.84 -24.28 16.44
N ASP A 440 -45.98 -23.34 16.89
CA ASP A 440 -45.29 -23.38 18.22
C ASP A 440 -44.33 -22.18 18.46
N GLU A 441 -44.31 -21.66 19.70
CA GLU A 441 -43.44 -20.58 20.21
C GLU A 441 -42.22 -21.15 20.97
N ASP A 442 -41.16 -20.35 21.17
CA ASP A 442 -40.34 -20.37 22.39
C ASP A 442 -39.43 -19.11 22.42
N GLU A 443 -39.50 -18.33 23.50
CA GLU A 443 -38.58 -17.23 23.84
C GLU A 443 -37.46 -17.74 24.78
N ASP A 444 -36.25 -17.18 24.68
CA ASP A 444 -35.18 -17.16 25.72
C ASP A 444 -33.99 -16.36 25.11
N GLU A 445 -33.92 -15.05 25.34
CA GLU A 445 -33.16 -14.34 26.40
C GLU A 445 -31.68 -14.04 26.03
N ASP A 446 -31.25 -12.80 26.31
CA ASP A 446 -29.97 -12.20 25.90
C ASP A 446 -28.79 -12.54 26.82
N GLU A 447 -27.57 -12.70 26.27
CA GLU A 447 -26.29 -12.50 26.97
C GLU A 447 -25.10 -12.51 25.96
N ASP A 448 -24.68 -11.34 25.40
CA ASP A 448 -23.38 -11.20 24.68
C ASP A 448 -22.93 -9.73 24.33
N GLU A 449 -23.42 -8.67 24.99
CA GLU A 449 -22.98 -7.26 24.73
C GLU A 449 -21.91 -6.68 25.71
N ASP A 450 -21.58 -7.37 26.81
CA ASP A 450 -20.76 -6.80 27.90
C ASP A 450 -19.24 -6.73 27.64
N GLU A 451 -18.66 -7.49 26.68
CA GLU A 451 -17.20 -7.47 26.44
C GLU A 451 -16.69 -6.12 25.87
N ASP A 452 -17.57 -5.33 25.26
CA ASP A 452 -17.20 -4.14 24.48
C ASP A 452 -17.11 -2.85 25.34
N GLU A 453 -17.62 -2.84 26.58
CA GLU A 453 -17.45 -1.73 27.54
C GLU A 453 -16.12 -1.81 28.30
N ASP A 454 -15.69 -3.02 28.70
CA ASP A 454 -14.49 -3.21 29.53
C ASP A 454 -13.19 -2.83 28.79
N GLU A 455 -13.06 -3.15 27.48
CA GLU A 455 -11.89 -2.72 26.69
C GLU A 455 -11.86 -1.19 26.49
N LYS A 456 -13.03 -0.53 26.37
CA LYS A 456 -13.14 0.93 26.32
C LYS A 456 -12.73 1.56 27.66
N LEU A 457 -13.11 0.96 28.79
CA LEU A 457 -12.78 1.42 30.14
C LEU A 457 -11.29 1.32 30.45
N ASP A 458 -10.61 0.23 30.08
CA ASP A 458 -9.16 0.11 30.32
C ASP A 458 -8.36 1.09 29.45
N TYR A 459 -8.76 1.30 28.18
CA TYR A 459 -8.17 2.30 27.29
C TYR A 459 -8.42 3.77 27.73
N GLU A 460 -9.54 4.05 28.40
CA GLU A 460 -9.80 5.30 29.13
C GLU A 460 -8.86 5.47 30.33
N ASN A 461 -8.56 4.39 31.06
CA ASN A 461 -7.71 4.41 32.25
C ASN A 461 -6.22 4.51 31.93
N GLU A 462 -5.71 3.79 30.91
CA GLU A 462 -4.34 3.99 30.42
C GLU A 462 -4.11 5.43 29.95
N ARG A 463 -5.05 6.00 29.16
CA ARG A 463 -4.96 7.40 28.72
C ARG A 463 -5.01 8.41 29.87
N LYS A 464 -5.62 8.08 31.01
CA LYS A 464 -5.56 8.91 32.24
C LYS A 464 -4.20 8.78 32.92
N ALA A 465 -3.67 7.55 33.07
CA ALA A 465 -2.36 7.30 33.65
C ALA A 465 -1.22 7.96 32.85
N GLU A 466 -1.22 7.84 31.51
CA GLU A 466 -0.22 8.50 30.66
C GLU A 466 -0.24 10.03 30.83
N LYS A 467 -1.43 10.65 30.87
CA LYS A 467 -1.57 12.10 31.08
C LYS A 467 -1.03 12.54 32.44
N GLU A 468 -1.25 11.75 33.49
CA GLU A 468 -0.75 12.07 34.84
C GLU A 468 0.77 11.89 34.94
N ILE A 469 1.33 10.85 34.32
CA ILE A 469 2.78 10.62 34.18
C ILE A 469 3.44 11.77 33.39
N LEU A 470 2.90 12.14 32.23
CA LEU A 470 3.39 13.25 31.42
C LEU A 470 3.33 14.58 32.16
N THR A 471 2.23 14.85 32.87
CA THR A 471 2.08 16.06 33.70
C THR A 471 3.13 16.10 34.81
N THR A 472 3.40 14.96 35.46
CA THR A 472 4.42 14.83 36.50
C THR A 472 5.83 15.05 35.93
N ILE A 473 6.15 14.49 34.76
CA ILE A 473 7.43 14.68 34.06
C ILE A 473 7.62 16.15 33.67
N VAL A 474 6.59 16.81 33.12
CA VAL A 474 6.63 18.24 32.76
C VAL A 474 6.82 19.12 34.01
N LYS A 475 6.15 18.80 35.11
CA LYS A 475 6.28 19.55 36.38
C LYS A 475 7.69 19.43 36.97
N ALA A 476 8.25 18.22 37.04
CA ALA A 476 9.64 18.01 37.44
C ALA A 476 10.63 18.73 36.51
N ARG A 477 10.36 18.77 35.20
CA ARG A 477 11.18 19.50 34.22
C ARG A 477 11.16 21.02 34.42
N LEU A 478 10.06 21.58 34.92
CA LEU A 478 9.94 23.00 35.22
C LEU A 478 10.66 23.38 36.52
N GLU A 479 10.55 22.56 37.57
CA GLU A 479 11.26 22.76 38.84
C GLU A 479 12.80 22.73 38.67
N GLU A 480 13.32 21.97 37.70
CA GLU A 480 14.74 21.95 37.34
C GLU A 480 15.24 23.25 36.64
N THR A 481 14.34 24.21 36.35
CA THR A 481 14.66 25.38 35.50
C THR A 481 14.51 26.77 36.14
N ASP A 482 14.26 26.88 37.45
CA ASP A 482 14.13 28.18 38.15
C ASP A 482 15.44 28.63 38.86
N PRO A 483 16.18 29.63 38.35
CA PRO A 483 17.49 30.03 38.86
C PRO A 483 17.41 31.05 40.02
N ALA A 484 16.64 30.74 41.07
CA ALA A 484 16.32 31.67 42.17
C ALA A 484 16.90 31.26 43.55
N THR A 485 18.20 31.46 43.80
CA THR A 485 18.75 31.45 45.17
C THR A 485 19.87 32.50 45.35
N PRO A 486 19.74 33.47 46.28
CA PRO A 486 20.67 34.60 46.40
C PRO A 486 21.98 34.28 47.14
N LEU A 487 23.10 34.78 46.63
CA LEU A 487 24.44 34.62 47.21
C LEU A 487 24.57 35.30 48.59
N ARG A 488 24.59 34.49 49.65
CA ARG A 488 24.69 34.95 51.05
C ARG A 488 26.11 35.41 51.40
N ARG A 489 26.38 36.72 51.35
CA ARG A 489 27.65 37.31 51.81
C ARG A 489 27.76 37.29 53.35
N GLY A 490 28.88 36.77 53.86
CA GLY A 490 29.34 36.91 55.25
C GLY A 490 30.26 35.76 55.66
N GLY A 491 31.34 35.97 56.41
CA GLY A 491 31.96 37.20 56.89
C GLY A 491 33.32 36.89 57.54
N MET A 492 34.25 37.85 57.62
CA MET A 492 35.59 37.60 58.19
C MET A 492 35.56 37.32 59.70
N PRO A 493 36.13 36.20 60.19
CA PRO A 493 36.52 36.10 61.59
C PRO A 493 37.82 36.90 61.82
N LYS A 494 37.82 37.81 62.81
CA LYS A 494 39.06 38.43 63.31
C LYS A 494 39.74 37.49 64.31
N ARG A 495 41.08 37.59 64.34
CA ARG A 495 42.05 37.15 65.38
C ARG A 495 41.44 36.98 66.79
N ARG A 496 41.95 36.11 67.68
CA ARG A 496 43.38 36.02 68.07
C ARG A 496 43.65 34.89 69.09
N ALA A 497 44.90 34.40 69.11
CA ALA A 497 45.52 33.58 70.17
C ALA A 497 44.95 32.15 70.38
N ARG A 498 45.74 31.18 70.88
CA ARG A 498 47.17 31.23 71.24
C ARG A 498 48.06 30.64 70.14
#